data_AF-A0A1C6U3D2-F1
#
_entry.id   AF-A0A1C6U3D2-F1
#
_cell.length_a   1.000
_cell.length_b   1.000
_cell.length_c   1.000
_cell.angle_alpha   90.00
_cell.angle_beta   90.00
_cell.angle_gamma   90.00
#
_symmetry.space_group_name_H-M   'P 1'
#
loop_
_entity.id
_entity.type
_entity.pdbx_description
1 polymer ?
#
loop_
_entity_poly.entity_id
_entity_poly.type
_entity_poly.pdbx_seq_one_letter_code
_entity_poly.pdbx_strand_id
1 'polypeptide(L)'
;MTQDRTTAPDATPANPAPWRPARTVAVILAGGTGTRLGLGIPKQLLKIAGKPIIEHTLAVFEAAPEIDEIIVLMAAGHIAEAQRIVAGAGFRKISKVIEGGDTRNDTTRIALDAIGEGDVNILFHDAVRPLVSARIVRECVNALWTYAAVDVAIPSADTIIQVDENDCITDIPVRSTLRRGQTPQAFRSPTIREAYRRAEGDPDFAATDDCGVVLRYLPGTPIKVIDGSDENIKVTHPVDVHLADKLFQLAAAQAPRLTDHHGYTEELTGRTIVVFGGSYGIGHDLTELARGYGARVFPFSRSTTGTHVERAEDVAAALRTAFEATGRIDHVVVTAGILERGALAEMDQETMDQLLHVNFVGPVTIARQSLPYLQQTKGQLLLYTSSSYTRGRARYALYSATKAALVNLTQALADEWAEFGVRVNCVNPERTATPMRTRAFGDEPEHTLLSAEAVAQASLDVLVSDLTGQVIDVRRAPGEPAAGEQVAAVPTQPDAHPADNGASRPELELSDDGSRSRRGASRAELESSEQLPAAATPGRAGGGSDAW
;
A
#
# COMPACT_ATOMS: atom_id res chain seq x y z
N MET A 1 -35.67 9.95 66.40
CA MET A 1 -36.59 9.04 65.69
C MET A 1 -35.87 8.52 64.46
N THR A 2 -35.65 7.21 64.46
CA THR A 2 -35.03 6.38 63.43
C THR A 2 -35.82 6.38 62.12
N GLN A 3 -35.13 6.42 60.97
CA GLN A 3 -35.50 5.57 59.84
C GLN A 3 -34.29 5.27 58.95
N ASP A 4 -34.16 3.97 58.69
CA ASP A 4 -33.19 3.25 57.87
C ASP A 4 -33.09 3.79 56.43
N ARG A 5 -31.85 3.87 55.94
CA ARG A 5 -31.55 3.77 54.51
C ARG A 5 -30.39 2.78 54.34
N THR A 6 -30.74 1.51 54.30
CA THR A 6 -29.91 0.46 53.69
C THR A 6 -29.76 0.79 52.21
N THR A 7 -28.58 1.30 51.83
CA THR A 7 -28.14 1.39 50.44
C THR A 7 -27.77 0.00 49.95
N ALA A 8 -28.50 -0.52 48.97
CA ALA A 8 -28.12 -1.71 48.22
C ALA A 8 -26.76 -1.46 47.51
N PRO A 9 -25.90 -2.47 47.39
CA PRO A 9 -24.64 -2.34 46.68
C PRO A 9 -24.92 -2.11 45.18
N ASP A 10 -24.20 -1.13 44.64
CA ASP A 10 -24.14 -0.73 43.24
C ASP A 10 -23.99 -1.98 42.35
N ALA A 11 -25.01 -2.25 41.54
CA ALA A 11 -24.96 -3.34 40.58
C ALA A 11 -23.94 -2.96 39.50
N THR A 12 -22.79 -3.62 39.53
CA THR A 12 -21.81 -3.59 38.43
C THR A 12 -22.57 -3.90 37.13
N PRO A 13 -22.45 -3.09 36.06
CA PRO A 13 -23.19 -3.37 34.82
C PRO A 13 -22.76 -4.75 34.34
N ALA A 14 -23.71 -5.69 34.34
CA ALA A 14 -23.50 -7.03 33.85
C ALA A 14 -22.92 -6.93 32.44
N ASN A 15 -21.77 -7.55 32.21
CA ASN A 15 -21.14 -7.57 30.90
C ASN A 15 -22.17 -8.12 29.90
N PRO A 16 -22.65 -7.33 28.93
CA PRO A 16 -23.72 -7.78 28.05
C PRO A 16 -23.28 -9.03 27.30
N ALA A 17 -24.22 -9.96 27.09
CA ALA A 17 -23.95 -11.13 26.28
C ALA A 17 -23.37 -10.72 24.92
N PRO A 18 -22.33 -11.40 24.42
CA PRO A 18 -21.64 -11.00 23.20
C PRO A 18 -22.62 -10.98 22.01
N TRP A 19 -22.70 -9.85 21.34
CA TRP A 19 -23.56 -9.68 20.16
C TRP A 19 -22.94 -10.38 18.96
N ARG A 20 -23.64 -11.38 18.42
CA ARG A 20 -23.22 -12.19 17.26
C ARG A 20 -24.39 -12.35 16.29
N PRO A 21 -24.74 -11.30 15.53
CA PRO A 21 -25.78 -11.41 14.51
C PRO A 21 -25.29 -12.34 13.40
N ALA A 22 -26.23 -12.94 12.69
CA ALA A 22 -25.91 -13.84 11.58
C ALA A 22 -25.41 -13.11 10.32
N ARG A 23 -25.45 -11.77 10.30
CA ARG A 23 -25.16 -10.95 9.12
C ARG A 23 -24.59 -9.57 9.47
N THR A 24 -23.63 -9.12 8.65
CA THR A 24 -23.01 -7.79 8.66
C THR A 24 -23.15 -7.14 7.30
N VAL A 25 -23.68 -5.91 7.28
CA VAL A 25 -23.92 -5.13 6.06
C VAL A 25 -23.02 -3.90 6.04
N ALA A 26 -22.24 -3.73 4.96
CA ALA A 26 -21.55 -2.49 4.69
C ALA A 26 -22.42 -1.57 3.82
N VAL A 27 -22.54 -0.32 4.22
CA VAL A 27 -23.25 0.75 3.51
C VAL A 27 -22.21 1.75 3.01
N ILE A 28 -22.00 1.78 1.69
CA ILE A 28 -21.03 2.66 1.06
C ILE A 28 -21.73 3.94 0.59
N LEU A 29 -21.44 5.04 1.27
CA LEU A 29 -22.04 6.36 1.07
C LEU A 29 -21.31 7.10 -0.06
N ALA A 30 -21.94 7.13 -1.23
CA ALA A 30 -21.46 7.71 -2.47
C ALA A 30 -22.37 8.85 -2.99
N GLY A 31 -23.11 9.53 -2.10
CA GLY A 31 -24.04 10.60 -2.45
C GLY A 31 -23.41 11.99 -2.66
N GLY A 32 -22.12 12.16 -2.36
CA GLY A 32 -21.47 13.48 -2.45
C GLY A 32 -21.37 13.99 -3.89
N THR A 33 -21.81 15.23 -4.13
CA THR A 33 -21.83 15.88 -5.46
C THR A 33 -20.48 16.41 -5.93
N GLY A 34 -19.44 16.41 -5.08
CA GLY A 34 -18.07 16.77 -5.47
C GLY A 34 -17.83 18.26 -5.77
N THR A 35 -18.71 19.16 -5.33
CA THR A 35 -18.66 20.61 -5.61
C THR A 35 -17.30 21.28 -5.34
N ARG A 36 -16.54 20.82 -4.35
CA ARG A 36 -15.21 21.36 -4.00
C ARG A 36 -14.08 20.96 -4.96
N LEU A 37 -14.28 19.94 -5.78
CA LEU A 37 -13.29 19.46 -6.76
C LEU A 37 -13.45 20.12 -8.13
N GLY A 38 -14.63 20.66 -8.46
CA GLY A 38 -14.86 21.46 -9.68
C GLY A 38 -14.82 20.67 -11.01
N LEU A 39 -14.83 19.34 -10.98
CA LEU A 39 -14.57 18.49 -12.15
C LEU A 39 -15.82 18.06 -12.95
N GLY A 40 -17.02 18.52 -12.59
CA GLY A 40 -18.27 18.20 -13.30
C GLY A 40 -18.74 16.73 -13.21
N ILE A 41 -17.93 15.84 -12.63
CA ILE A 41 -18.27 14.44 -12.32
C ILE A 41 -18.23 14.19 -10.81
N PRO A 42 -19.11 13.31 -10.28
CA PRO A 42 -19.05 12.94 -8.87
C PRO A 42 -17.69 12.36 -8.50
N LYS A 43 -17.13 12.85 -7.40
CA LYS A 43 -15.74 12.57 -7.01
C LYS A 43 -15.42 11.09 -6.82
N GLN A 44 -16.39 10.29 -6.37
CA GLN A 44 -16.28 8.84 -6.23
C GLN A 44 -16.05 8.09 -7.57
N LEU A 45 -16.33 8.74 -8.71
CA LEU A 45 -16.09 8.21 -10.06
C LEU A 45 -14.75 8.67 -10.64
N LEU A 46 -14.01 9.56 -9.96
CA LEU A 46 -12.67 9.96 -10.39
C LEU A 46 -11.75 8.75 -10.37
N LYS A 47 -10.89 8.63 -11.39
CA LYS A 47 -9.88 7.57 -11.44
C LYS A 47 -8.65 7.94 -10.62
N ILE A 48 -8.19 7.01 -9.80
CA ILE A 48 -6.92 7.04 -9.07
C ILE A 48 -6.28 5.66 -9.23
N ALA A 49 -4.97 5.58 -9.49
CA ALA A 49 -4.29 4.31 -9.74
C ALA A 49 -5.03 3.41 -10.77
N GLY A 50 -5.49 4.00 -11.88
CA GLY A 50 -6.16 3.31 -12.99
C GLY A 50 -7.66 3.00 -12.79
N LYS A 51 -8.19 3.05 -11.56
CA LYS A 51 -9.59 2.67 -11.26
C LYS A 51 -10.39 3.80 -10.61
N PRO A 52 -11.73 3.84 -10.77
CA PRO A 52 -12.59 4.75 -10.02
C PRO A 52 -12.38 4.61 -8.50
N ILE A 53 -12.39 5.72 -7.77
CA ILE A 53 -12.22 5.75 -6.30
C ILE A 53 -13.18 4.79 -5.60
N ILE A 54 -14.45 4.75 -6.02
CA ILE A 54 -15.45 3.84 -5.44
C ILE A 54 -15.09 2.36 -5.65
N GLU A 55 -14.45 2.01 -6.77
CA GLU A 55 -14.06 0.62 -7.06
C GLU A 55 -13.02 0.13 -6.06
N HIS A 56 -12.03 0.97 -5.72
CA HIS A 56 -11.04 0.65 -4.69
C HIS A 56 -11.68 0.42 -3.32
N THR A 57 -12.58 1.32 -2.92
CA THR A 57 -13.31 1.19 -1.66
C THR A 57 -14.12 -0.10 -1.63
N LEU A 58 -14.88 -0.39 -2.69
CA LEU A 58 -15.70 -1.60 -2.78
C LEU A 58 -14.86 -2.88 -2.75
N ALA A 59 -13.69 -2.90 -3.39
CA ALA A 59 -12.81 -4.05 -3.40
C ALA A 59 -12.37 -4.46 -1.98
N VAL A 60 -12.12 -3.50 -1.08
CA VAL A 60 -11.74 -3.79 0.31
C VAL A 60 -12.88 -4.48 1.06
N PHE A 61 -14.10 -3.97 0.95
CA PHE A 61 -15.27 -4.56 1.63
C PHE A 61 -15.70 -5.89 0.99
N GLU A 62 -15.58 -6.02 -0.33
CA GLU A 62 -15.84 -7.27 -1.05
C GLU A 62 -14.91 -8.39 -0.54
N ALA A 63 -13.62 -8.08 -0.38
CA ALA A 63 -12.62 -9.03 0.10
C ALA A 63 -12.72 -9.33 1.62
N ALA A 64 -13.36 -8.47 2.40
CA ALA A 64 -13.45 -8.63 3.86
C ALA A 64 -14.38 -9.81 4.23
N PRO A 65 -13.88 -10.87 4.88
CA PRO A 65 -14.71 -12.03 5.26
C PRO A 65 -15.77 -11.70 6.32
N GLU A 66 -15.58 -10.61 7.07
CA GLU A 66 -16.53 -10.13 8.08
C GLU A 66 -17.77 -9.43 7.49
N ILE A 67 -17.77 -9.15 6.18
CA ILE A 67 -18.86 -8.48 5.47
C ILE A 67 -19.61 -9.50 4.61
N ASP A 68 -20.91 -9.61 4.85
CA ASP A 68 -21.80 -10.54 4.14
C ASP A 68 -22.50 -9.87 2.95
N GLU A 69 -22.80 -8.57 3.08
CA GLU A 69 -23.54 -7.81 2.07
C GLU A 69 -23.07 -6.36 2.00
N ILE A 70 -23.10 -5.80 0.80
CA ILE A 70 -22.72 -4.41 0.52
C ILE A 70 -23.88 -3.71 -0.19
N ILE A 71 -24.27 -2.54 0.33
CA ILE A 71 -25.27 -1.66 -0.28
C ILE A 71 -24.57 -0.34 -0.61
N VAL A 72 -24.72 0.11 -1.86
CA VAL A 72 -24.12 1.36 -2.36
C VAL A 72 -25.20 2.43 -2.49
N LEU A 73 -24.99 3.59 -1.86
CA LEU A 73 -25.88 4.74 -1.91
C LEU A 73 -25.26 5.79 -2.83
N MET A 74 -25.63 5.76 -4.11
CA MET A 74 -25.02 6.57 -5.16
C MET A 74 -25.75 7.89 -5.36
N ALA A 75 -24.99 8.94 -5.72
CA ALA A 75 -25.55 10.22 -6.15
C ALA A 75 -26.57 10.05 -7.30
N ALA A 76 -27.63 10.86 -7.25
CA ALA A 76 -28.69 10.91 -8.25
C ALA A 76 -28.13 10.98 -9.68
N GLY A 77 -28.72 10.21 -10.60
CA GLY A 77 -28.29 10.15 -12.00
C GLY A 77 -27.05 9.30 -12.30
N HIS A 78 -26.35 8.77 -11.29
CA HIS A 78 -25.11 7.99 -11.47
C HIS A 78 -25.22 6.51 -11.07
N ILE A 79 -26.42 6.00 -10.79
CA ILE A 79 -26.67 4.60 -10.42
C ILE A 79 -26.18 3.63 -11.52
N ALA A 80 -26.49 3.92 -12.78
CA ALA A 80 -26.11 3.06 -13.91
C ALA A 80 -24.59 2.96 -14.09
N GLU A 81 -23.85 4.03 -13.82
CA GLU A 81 -22.38 4.01 -13.81
C GLU A 81 -21.85 3.10 -12.70
N ALA A 82 -22.35 3.27 -11.48
CA ALA A 82 -21.94 2.45 -10.35
C ALA A 82 -22.25 0.96 -10.57
N GLN A 83 -23.41 0.64 -11.16
CA GLN A 83 -23.75 -0.74 -11.54
C GLN A 83 -22.80 -1.32 -12.58
N ARG A 84 -22.35 -0.53 -13.57
CA ARG A 84 -21.34 -0.97 -14.54
C ARG A 84 -19.99 -1.24 -13.91
N ILE A 85 -19.55 -0.39 -12.97
CA ILE A 85 -18.31 -0.60 -12.21
C ILE A 85 -18.39 -1.91 -11.43
N VAL A 86 -19.49 -2.12 -10.68
CA VAL A 86 -19.73 -3.35 -9.90
C VAL A 86 -19.71 -4.59 -10.79
N ALA A 87 -20.42 -4.55 -11.93
CA ALA A 87 -20.49 -5.67 -12.86
C ALA A 87 -19.12 -5.94 -13.54
N GLY A 88 -18.41 -4.90 -13.98
CA GLY A 88 -17.11 -5.01 -14.63
C GLY A 88 -16.02 -5.54 -13.70
N ALA A 89 -16.08 -5.20 -12.41
CA ALA A 89 -15.17 -5.72 -11.39
C ALA A 89 -15.54 -7.12 -10.88
N GLY A 90 -16.71 -7.66 -11.26
CA GLY A 90 -17.16 -8.99 -10.87
C GLY A 90 -17.47 -9.13 -9.37
N PHE A 91 -17.82 -8.04 -8.69
CA PHE A 91 -18.10 -8.09 -7.26
C PHE A 91 -19.43 -8.80 -6.97
N ARG A 92 -19.45 -9.63 -5.93
CA ARG A 92 -20.55 -10.56 -5.63
C ARG A 92 -21.34 -10.19 -4.38
N LYS A 93 -20.75 -9.47 -3.42
CA LYS A 93 -21.44 -9.08 -2.18
C LYS A 93 -22.26 -7.81 -2.32
N ILE A 94 -22.13 -7.08 -3.43
CA ILE A 94 -22.93 -5.88 -3.68
C ILE A 94 -24.34 -6.31 -4.08
N SER A 95 -25.27 -6.24 -3.14
CA SER A 95 -26.66 -6.65 -3.35
C SER A 95 -27.50 -5.57 -4.01
N LYS A 96 -27.20 -4.29 -3.74
CA LYS A 96 -28.00 -3.15 -4.16
C LYS A 96 -27.13 -1.93 -4.44
N VAL A 97 -27.50 -1.19 -5.50
CA VAL A 97 -27.06 0.17 -5.78
C VAL A 97 -28.30 1.04 -5.82
N ILE A 98 -28.43 1.96 -4.88
CA ILE A 98 -29.64 2.76 -4.64
C ILE A 98 -29.25 4.23 -4.70
N GLU A 99 -30.21 5.10 -5.03
CA GLU A 99 -30.02 6.54 -4.91
C GLU A 99 -29.86 6.97 -3.45
N GLY A 100 -28.90 7.86 -3.18
CA GLY A 100 -28.79 8.55 -1.90
C GLY A 100 -29.85 9.64 -1.73
N GLY A 101 -30.10 10.05 -0.50
CA GLY A 101 -30.99 11.17 -0.19
C GLY A 101 -30.28 12.52 -0.28
N ASP A 102 -31.04 13.61 -0.17
CA ASP A 102 -30.53 14.99 -0.26
C ASP A 102 -29.53 15.33 0.86
N THR A 103 -29.73 14.75 2.05
CA THR A 103 -28.80 14.88 3.17
C THR A 103 -28.14 13.55 3.53
N ARG A 104 -27.06 13.63 4.32
CA ARG A 104 -26.42 12.43 4.89
C ARG A 104 -27.42 11.58 5.69
N ASN A 105 -28.27 12.23 6.48
CA ASN A 105 -29.25 11.56 7.32
C ASN A 105 -30.36 10.87 6.51
N ASP A 106 -30.78 11.49 5.41
CA ASP A 106 -31.77 10.88 4.51
C ASP A 106 -31.18 9.66 3.81
N THR A 107 -29.91 9.76 3.40
CA THR A 107 -29.16 8.62 2.85
C THR A 107 -29.05 7.47 3.87
N THR A 108 -28.73 7.76 5.13
CA THR A 108 -28.69 6.73 6.18
C THR A 108 -30.07 6.09 6.39
N ARG A 109 -31.15 6.87 6.39
CA ARG A 109 -32.52 6.33 6.51
C ARG A 109 -32.87 5.39 5.36
N ILE A 110 -32.61 5.79 4.11
CA ILE A 110 -32.79 4.94 2.92
C ILE A 110 -32.00 3.64 3.05
N ALA A 111 -30.77 3.70 3.57
CA ALA A 111 -29.96 2.51 3.81
C ALA A 111 -30.58 1.59 4.87
N LEU A 112 -31.05 2.14 6.00
CA LEU A 112 -31.70 1.37 7.06
C LEU A 112 -32.98 0.69 6.54
N ASP A 113 -33.77 1.37 5.71
CA ASP A 113 -34.96 0.78 5.09
C ASP A 113 -34.58 -0.35 4.12
N ALA A 114 -33.53 -0.15 3.32
CA ALA A 114 -33.05 -1.14 2.37
C ALA A 114 -32.49 -2.42 3.03
N ILE A 115 -31.96 -2.32 4.26
CA ILE A 115 -31.47 -3.43 5.06
C ILE A 115 -32.61 -4.26 5.66
N GLY A 116 -33.75 -3.62 5.99
CA GLY A 116 -34.90 -4.25 6.63
C GLY A 116 -34.74 -4.53 8.14
N GLU A 117 -35.77 -5.11 8.75
CA GLU A 117 -35.94 -5.24 10.22
C GLU A 117 -35.04 -6.29 10.92
N GLY A 118 -34.00 -6.81 10.25
CA GLY A 118 -33.11 -7.82 10.81
C GLY A 118 -32.13 -7.26 11.86
N ASP A 119 -31.83 -8.08 12.86
CA ASP A 119 -30.70 -7.86 13.78
C ASP A 119 -29.38 -8.12 13.05
N VAL A 120 -28.72 -7.03 12.63
CA VAL A 120 -27.49 -7.07 11.84
C VAL A 120 -26.47 -6.07 12.38
N ASN A 121 -25.20 -6.29 12.04
CA ASN A 121 -24.20 -5.23 12.12
C ASN A 121 -24.28 -4.35 10.88
N ILE A 122 -24.11 -3.04 11.04
CA ILE A 122 -24.13 -2.07 9.95
C ILE A 122 -22.87 -1.23 10.01
N LEU A 123 -22.12 -1.17 8.92
CA LEU A 123 -20.94 -0.31 8.78
C LEU A 123 -21.21 0.77 7.73
N PHE A 124 -21.25 2.04 8.13
CA PHE A 124 -21.32 3.16 7.20
C PHE A 124 -19.93 3.63 6.82
N HIS A 125 -19.63 3.72 5.52
CA HIS A 125 -18.32 4.13 5.04
C HIS A 125 -18.41 5.13 3.89
N ASP A 126 -17.51 6.11 3.88
CA ASP A 126 -17.42 7.09 2.79
C ASP A 126 -16.83 6.41 1.53
N ALA A 127 -17.52 6.48 0.39
CA ALA A 127 -17.01 5.93 -0.87
C ALA A 127 -15.65 6.53 -1.31
N VAL A 128 -15.31 7.71 -0.80
CA VAL A 128 -14.11 8.48 -1.11
C VAL A 128 -12.97 8.31 -0.10
N ARG A 129 -12.96 7.20 0.64
CA ARG A 129 -11.85 6.75 1.47
C ARG A 129 -11.28 5.42 0.94
N PRO A 130 -10.65 5.45 -0.26
CA PRO A 130 -10.32 4.24 -1.01
C PRO A 130 -9.17 3.42 -0.39
N LEU A 131 -8.52 3.94 0.65
CA LEU A 131 -7.35 3.36 1.33
C LEU A 131 -7.70 2.81 2.72
N VAL A 132 -8.98 2.56 2.99
CA VAL A 132 -9.39 1.84 4.21
C VAL A 132 -8.77 0.43 4.20
N SER A 133 -8.25 -0.01 5.35
CA SER A 133 -7.60 -1.32 5.46
C SER A 133 -8.54 -2.41 5.96
N ALA A 134 -8.28 -3.66 5.57
CA ALA A 134 -8.99 -4.83 6.10
C ALA A 134 -8.90 -4.92 7.64
N ARG A 135 -7.80 -4.47 8.25
CA ARG A 135 -7.66 -4.36 9.71
C ARG A 135 -8.77 -3.49 10.31
N ILE A 136 -8.96 -2.28 9.78
CA ILE A 136 -9.96 -1.32 10.30
C ILE A 136 -11.36 -1.91 10.18
N VAL A 137 -11.69 -2.52 9.05
CA VAL A 137 -13.00 -3.17 8.84
C VAL A 137 -13.23 -4.29 9.86
N ARG A 138 -12.26 -5.19 10.03
CA ARG A 138 -12.33 -6.28 10.99
C ARG A 138 -12.45 -5.79 12.43
N GLU A 139 -11.67 -4.79 12.82
CA GLU A 139 -11.72 -4.23 14.18
C GLU A 139 -13.05 -3.54 14.48
N CYS A 140 -13.66 -2.88 13.49
CA CYS A 140 -15.02 -2.33 13.61
C CYS A 140 -16.03 -3.44 13.94
N VAL A 141 -16.03 -4.52 13.16
CA VAL A 141 -16.97 -5.64 13.35
C VAL A 141 -16.72 -6.35 14.70
N ASN A 142 -15.46 -6.59 15.06
CA ASN A 142 -15.10 -7.23 16.32
C ASN A 142 -15.50 -6.36 17.53
N ALA A 143 -15.34 -5.04 17.45
CA ALA A 143 -15.75 -4.14 18.52
C ALA A 143 -17.27 -4.17 18.77
N LEU A 144 -18.08 -4.48 17.74
CA LEU A 144 -19.53 -4.63 17.89
C LEU A 144 -19.96 -5.83 18.74
N TRP A 145 -19.06 -6.79 19.02
CA TRP A 145 -19.36 -7.87 19.97
C TRP A 145 -19.59 -7.34 21.39
N THR A 146 -18.88 -6.27 21.75
CA THR A 146 -18.92 -5.67 23.10
C THR A 146 -19.69 -4.35 23.11
N TYR A 147 -19.47 -3.50 22.11
CA TYR A 147 -20.04 -2.16 22.03
C TYR A 147 -21.19 -2.11 21.02
N ALA A 148 -22.14 -1.21 21.24
CA ALA A 148 -23.29 -1.06 20.35
C ALA A 148 -23.04 -0.07 19.19
N ALA A 149 -22.05 0.81 19.37
CA ALA A 149 -21.61 1.82 18.41
C ALA A 149 -20.08 1.95 18.46
N VAL A 150 -19.47 2.11 17.29
CA VAL A 150 -18.02 2.16 17.10
C VAL A 150 -17.68 3.27 16.09
N ASP A 151 -16.70 4.08 16.42
CA ASP A 151 -16.13 5.10 15.55
C ASP A 151 -14.65 4.80 15.28
N VAL A 152 -14.13 5.26 14.14
CA VAL A 152 -12.72 5.12 13.78
C VAL A 152 -12.10 6.50 13.82
N ALA A 153 -10.99 6.67 14.52
CA ALA A 153 -10.33 7.97 14.57
C ALA A 153 -8.82 7.87 14.68
N ILE A 154 -8.16 8.98 14.35
CA ILE A 154 -6.71 9.15 14.51
C ILE A 154 -6.39 10.38 15.37
N PRO A 155 -5.24 10.44 16.05
CA PRO A 155 -4.79 11.67 16.71
C PRO A 155 -4.75 12.86 15.74
N SER A 156 -4.99 14.07 16.27
CA SER A 156 -4.75 15.31 15.53
C SER A 156 -3.27 15.68 15.61
N ALA A 157 -2.62 15.87 14.46
CA ALA A 157 -1.28 16.45 14.40
C ALA A 157 -1.34 17.97 14.63
N ASP A 158 -2.36 18.62 14.05
CA ASP A 158 -2.54 20.06 14.11
C ASP A 158 -3.21 20.51 15.41
N THR A 159 -2.88 21.72 15.85
CA THR A 159 -3.61 22.43 16.90
C THR A 159 -4.98 22.84 16.35
N ILE A 160 -6.04 22.39 17.01
CA ILE A 160 -7.42 22.79 16.68
C ILE A 160 -7.74 24.05 17.48
N ILE A 161 -8.30 25.06 16.81
CA ILE A 161 -8.75 26.31 17.41
C ILE A 161 -10.25 26.45 17.24
N GLN A 162 -10.92 27.02 18.24
CA GLN A 162 -12.29 27.47 18.12
C GLN A 162 -12.26 28.97 17.79
N VAL A 163 -13.04 29.40 16.81
CA VAL A 163 -13.17 30.81 16.42
C VAL A 163 -14.62 31.27 16.59
N ASP A 164 -14.81 32.56 16.87
CA ASP A 164 -16.12 33.20 16.84
C ASP A 164 -16.53 33.62 15.42
N GLU A 165 -17.67 34.30 15.33
CA GLU A 165 -18.23 34.86 14.08
C GLU A 165 -17.38 35.97 13.43
N ASN A 166 -16.36 36.49 14.13
CA ASN A 166 -15.40 37.47 13.61
C ASN A 166 -14.04 36.84 13.28
N ASP A 167 -13.97 35.52 13.15
CA ASP A 167 -12.75 34.73 12.93
C ASP A 167 -11.67 34.93 14.02
N CYS A 168 -12.08 35.30 15.23
CA CYS A 168 -11.18 35.48 16.37
C CYS A 168 -11.15 34.22 17.25
N ILE A 169 -9.95 33.81 17.67
CA ILE A 169 -9.78 32.62 18.53
C ILE A 169 -10.50 32.82 19.86
N THR A 170 -11.40 31.90 20.21
CA THR A 170 -12.12 31.84 21.48
C THR A 170 -11.60 30.75 22.41
N ASP A 171 -11.10 29.64 21.86
CA ASP A 171 -10.53 28.54 22.64
C ASP A 171 -9.48 27.75 21.83
N ILE A 172 -8.57 27.09 22.54
CA ILE A 172 -7.60 26.13 21.99
C ILE A 172 -7.67 24.86 22.83
N PRO A 173 -8.54 23.90 22.46
CA PRO A 173 -8.76 22.71 23.28
C PRO A 173 -7.51 21.84 23.44
N VAL A 174 -7.47 21.03 24.51
CA VAL A 174 -6.34 20.14 24.80
C VAL A 174 -6.22 19.05 23.73
N ARG A 175 -5.27 19.20 22.80
CA ARG A 175 -5.10 18.34 21.61
C ARG A 175 -5.07 16.83 21.92
N SER A 176 -4.54 16.40 23.07
CA SER A 176 -4.45 14.98 23.44
C SER A 176 -5.81 14.31 23.67
N THR A 177 -6.87 15.08 23.91
CA THR A 177 -8.26 14.57 24.02
C THR A 177 -9.02 14.61 22.70
N LEU A 178 -8.48 15.30 21.69
CA LEU A 178 -9.11 15.43 20.38
C LEU A 178 -8.65 14.33 19.42
N ARG A 179 -9.55 13.92 18.54
CA ARG A 179 -9.31 12.96 17.47
C ARG A 179 -9.95 13.44 16.17
N ARG A 180 -9.38 13.04 15.03
CA ARG A 180 -9.95 13.25 13.70
C ARG A 180 -10.75 12.02 13.32
N GLY A 181 -12.08 12.16 13.25
CA GLY A 181 -12.98 11.08 12.87
C GLY A 181 -12.76 10.61 11.43
N GLN A 182 -12.83 9.30 11.24
CA GLN A 182 -12.78 8.60 9.97
C GLN A 182 -14.02 7.71 9.83
N THR A 183 -14.17 7.08 8.67
CA THR A 183 -15.11 5.97 8.52
C THR A 183 -14.29 4.71 8.18
N PRO A 184 -14.77 3.49 8.48
CA PRO A 184 -16.16 3.11 8.81
C PRO A 184 -16.65 3.58 10.19
N GLN A 185 -17.95 3.84 10.31
CA GLN A 185 -18.66 3.88 11.60
C GLN A 185 -19.55 2.65 11.69
N ALA A 186 -19.52 1.94 12.81
CA ALA A 186 -20.17 0.63 12.94
C ALA A 186 -21.21 0.62 14.06
N PHE A 187 -22.35 0.01 13.80
CA PHE A 187 -23.48 0.00 14.73
C PHE A 187 -24.18 -1.37 14.73
N ARG A 188 -24.75 -1.72 15.88
CA ARG A 188 -25.82 -2.74 15.93
C ARG A 188 -27.09 -2.11 15.35
N SER A 189 -27.80 -2.82 14.48
CA SER A 189 -29.01 -2.28 13.83
C SER A 189 -30.06 -1.75 14.83
N PRO A 190 -30.34 -2.38 16.00
CA PRO A 190 -31.32 -1.84 16.93
C PRO A 190 -30.91 -0.47 17.49
N THR A 191 -29.61 -0.27 17.73
CA THR A 191 -29.08 0.96 18.32
C THR A 191 -29.19 2.14 17.37
N ILE A 192 -28.73 1.97 16.12
CA ILE A 192 -28.78 3.07 15.15
C ILE A 192 -30.20 3.39 14.71
N ARG A 193 -31.07 2.36 14.58
CA ARG A 193 -32.50 2.56 14.29
C ARG A 193 -33.19 3.36 15.39
N GLU A 194 -32.98 3.00 16.65
CA GLU A 194 -33.56 3.73 17.79
C GLU A 194 -33.03 5.17 17.87
N ALA A 195 -31.75 5.41 17.56
CA ALA A 195 -31.19 6.76 17.50
C ALA A 195 -31.89 7.62 16.43
N TYR A 196 -32.05 7.10 15.20
CA TYR A 196 -32.73 7.80 14.12
C TYR A 196 -34.23 7.99 14.37
N ARG A 197 -34.90 7.00 14.98
CA ARG A 197 -36.32 7.11 15.38
C ARG A 197 -36.53 8.25 16.38
N ARG A 198 -35.60 8.46 17.31
CA ARG A 198 -35.64 9.60 18.24
C ARG A 198 -35.31 10.93 17.56
N ALA A 199 -34.38 10.91 16.61
CA ALA A 199 -33.99 12.10 15.86
C ALA A 199 -35.12 12.65 14.98
N GLU A 200 -35.98 11.79 14.44
CA GLU A 200 -37.09 12.19 13.57
C GLU A 200 -38.09 13.15 14.23
N GLY A 201 -38.21 13.12 15.56
CA GLY A 201 -39.07 14.04 16.31
C GLY A 201 -38.43 15.39 16.64
N ASP A 202 -37.17 15.63 16.27
CA ASP A 202 -36.42 16.84 16.62
C ASP A 202 -36.30 17.77 15.38
N PRO A 203 -36.96 18.94 15.39
CA PRO A 203 -36.88 19.90 14.27
C PRO A 203 -35.49 20.53 14.12
N ASP A 204 -34.65 20.48 15.16
CA ASP A 204 -33.28 21.00 15.16
C ASP A 204 -32.24 19.88 14.88
N PHE A 205 -32.69 18.77 14.29
CA PHE A 205 -31.82 17.66 13.95
C PHE A 205 -30.92 17.99 12.76
N ALA A 206 -29.65 18.24 13.06
CA ALA A 206 -28.57 18.28 12.07
C ALA A 206 -27.41 17.43 12.60
N ALA A 207 -27.01 16.41 11.86
CA ALA A 207 -25.87 15.55 12.18
C ALA A 207 -24.95 15.42 10.97
N THR A 208 -23.65 15.54 11.22
CA THR A 208 -22.59 15.42 10.20
C THR A 208 -22.05 13.99 10.09
N ASP A 209 -22.34 13.16 11.07
CA ASP A 209 -21.94 11.76 11.18
C ASP A 209 -22.94 10.96 12.05
N ASP A 210 -22.93 9.64 11.87
CA ASP A 210 -23.92 8.72 12.44
C ASP A 210 -23.65 8.44 13.93
N CYS A 211 -22.38 8.49 14.37
CA CYS A 211 -22.02 8.42 15.79
C CYS A 211 -22.55 9.65 16.56
N GLY A 212 -22.55 10.83 15.95
CA GLY A 212 -23.16 12.04 16.50
C GLY A 212 -24.66 11.88 16.78
N VAL A 213 -25.39 11.13 15.93
CA VAL A 213 -26.80 10.80 16.16
C VAL A 213 -26.96 9.92 17.41
N VAL A 214 -26.15 8.87 17.54
CA VAL A 214 -26.16 7.99 18.73
C VAL A 214 -25.79 8.78 19.99
N LEU A 215 -24.76 9.62 19.93
CA LEU A 215 -24.29 10.41 21.07
C LEU A 215 -25.38 11.37 21.57
N ARG A 216 -26.10 12.03 20.65
CA ARG A 216 -27.15 13.01 20.99
C ARG A 216 -28.43 12.34 21.50
N TYR A 217 -28.92 11.30 20.83
CA TYR A 217 -30.25 10.73 21.11
C TYR A 217 -30.23 9.49 22.02
N LEU A 218 -29.06 8.87 22.20
CA LEU A 218 -28.82 7.74 23.10
C LEU A 218 -27.58 7.98 23.98
N PRO A 219 -27.54 9.04 24.81
CA PRO A 219 -26.35 9.45 25.56
C PRO A 219 -25.82 8.40 26.55
N GLY A 220 -26.63 7.41 26.93
CA GLY A 220 -26.20 6.27 27.75
C GLY A 220 -25.48 5.16 26.99
N THR A 221 -25.36 5.25 25.65
CA THR A 221 -24.71 4.25 24.81
C THR A 221 -23.24 4.61 24.60
N PRO A 222 -22.28 3.84 25.12
CA PRO A 222 -20.87 4.09 24.87
C PRO A 222 -20.55 3.91 23.38
N ILE A 223 -19.88 4.91 22.79
CA ILE A 223 -19.32 4.83 21.43
C ILE A 223 -17.84 4.51 21.56
N LYS A 224 -17.44 3.33 21.12
CA LYS A 224 -16.04 2.90 21.19
C LYS A 224 -15.25 3.51 20.04
N VAL A 225 -14.18 4.23 20.34
CA VAL A 225 -13.22 4.66 19.32
C VAL A 225 -12.15 3.58 19.15
N ILE A 226 -11.87 3.20 17.90
CA ILE A 226 -10.75 2.34 17.51
C ILE A 226 -9.75 3.10 16.63
N ASP A 227 -8.54 2.57 16.52
CA ASP A 227 -7.45 3.24 15.81
C ASP A 227 -7.62 3.15 14.29
N GLY A 228 -7.69 4.33 13.66
CA GLY A 228 -7.70 4.49 12.20
C GLY A 228 -6.32 4.35 11.56
N SER A 229 -6.12 5.04 10.44
CA SER A 229 -4.83 5.15 9.76
C SER A 229 -4.70 6.53 9.11
N ASP A 230 -3.51 7.13 9.15
CA ASP A 230 -3.22 8.36 8.39
C ASP A 230 -3.36 8.15 6.87
N GLU A 231 -3.25 6.91 6.37
CA GLU A 231 -3.46 6.57 4.96
C GLU A 231 -4.94 6.56 4.56
N ASN A 232 -5.86 6.39 5.51
CA ASN A 232 -7.32 6.34 5.29
C ASN A 232 -7.91 7.76 5.08
N ILE A 233 -7.26 8.55 4.24
CA ILE A 233 -7.64 9.93 3.93
C ILE A 233 -8.97 9.99 3.19
N LYS A 234 -9.72 11.08 3.40
CA LYS A 234 -10.94 11.37 2.65
C LYS A 234 -10.62 12.26 1.46
N VAL A 235 -10.80 11.75 0.25
CA VAL A 235 -10.60 12.54 -0.97
C VAL A 235 -11.68 13.64 -1.03
N THR A 236 -11.27 14.88 -0.82
CA THR A 236 -12.15 16.04 -0.64
C THR A 236 -11.75 17.22 -1.50
N HIS A 237 -10.45 17.51 -1.57
CA HIS A 237 -9.84 18.61 -2.32
C HIS A 237 -8.99 18.06 -3.48
N PRO A 238 -8.68 18.89 -4.50
CA PRO A 238 -7.86 18.47 -5.63
C PRO A 238 -6.51 17.85 -5.23
N VAL A 239 -5.85 18.40 -4.20
CA VAL A 239 -4.59 17.86 -3.68
C VAL A 239 -4.72 16.43 -3.15
N ASP A 240 -5.88 16.06 -2.62
CA ASP A 240 -6.11 14.73 -2.05
C ASP A 240 -6.10 13.65 -3.13
N VAL A 241 -6.45 13.98 -4.37
CA VAL A 241 -6.35 13.04 -5.50
C VAL A 241 -4.89 12.66 -5.75
N HIS A 242 -4.00 13.65 -5.73
CA HIS A 242 -2.55 13.42 -5.88
C HIS A 242 -1.97 12.66 -4.69
N LEU A 243 -2.41 12.98 -3.47
CA LEU A 243 -2.00 12.25 -2.27
C LEU A 243 -2.46 10.80 -2.31
N ALA A 244 -3.73 10.55 -2.62
CA ALA A 244 -4.28 9.21 -2.73
C ALA A 244 -3.58 8.39 -3.83
N ASP A 245 -3.30 8.98 -5.00
CA ASP A 245 -2.56 8.31 -6.07
C ASP A 245 -1.15 7.90 -5.63
N LYS A 246 -0.46 8.79 -4.90
CA LYS A 246 0.85 8.45 -4.31
C LYS A 246 0.76 7.42 -3.21
N LEU A 247 -0.25 7.48 -2.35
CA LEU A 247 -0.47 6.47 -1.31
C LEU A 247 -0.76 5.10 -1.92
N PHE A 248 -1.53 5.02 -3.02
CA PHE A 248 -1.70 3.77 -3.77
C PHE A 248 -0.38 3.25 -4.34
N GLN A 249 0.43 4.13 -4.93
CA GLN A 249 1.77 3.76 -5.41
C GLN A 249 2.66 3.23 -4.28
N LEU A 250 2.56 3.80 -3.08
CA LEU A 250 3.33 3.36 -1.90
C LEU A 250 2.78 2.08 -1.27
N ALA A 251 1.45 1.89 -1.24
CA ALA A 251 0.80 0.71 -0.68
C ALA A 251 1.01 -0.53 -1.56
N ALA A 252 0.99 -0.35 -2.89
CA ALA A 252 1.36 -1.38 -3.84
C ALA A 252 2.86 -1.70 -3.87
N ALA A 253 3.64 -0.98 -3.07
CA ALA A 253 5.07 -1.13 -3.02
C ALA A 253 5.54 -2.35 -2.23
N GLN A 254 4.66 -3.21 -1.71
CA GLN A 254 5.08 -4.49 -1.13
C GLN A 254 4.85 -5.63 -2.12
N ALA A 255 5.91 -6.38 -2.41
CA ALA A 255 5.78 -7.60 -3.20
C ALA A 255 4.81 -8.56 -2.47
N PRO A 256 3.84 -9.18 -3.18
CA PRO A 256 3.10 -10.29 -2.62
C PRO A 256 4.12 -11.37 -2.23
N ARG A 257 3.96 -12.04 -1.08
CA ARG A 257 4.91 -13.07 -0.65
C ARG A 257 4.30 -14.44 -0.79
N LEU A 258 4.78 -15.22 -1.75
CA LEU A 258 4.58 -16.66 -1.73
C LEU A 258 5.57 -17.28 -0.75
N THR A 259 5.01 -17.93 0.27
CA THR A 259 5.79 -18.49 1.38
C THR A 259 6.18 -19.96 1.16
N ASP A 260 5.80 -20.55 0.03
CA ASP A 260 6.03 -21.97 -0.27
C ASP A 260 6.71 -22.17 -1.63
N HIS A 261 7.83 -22.89 -1.62
CA HIS A 261 8.58 -23.32 -2.81
C HIS A 261 7.74 -24.19 -3.75
N HIS A 262 6.76 -24.93 -3.23
CA HIS A 262 5.87 -25.74 -4.05
C HIS A 262 4.99 -24.86 -4.95
N GLY A 263 4.45 -23.76 -4.41
CA GLY A 263 3.66 -22.80 -5.19
C GLY A 263 4.46 -22.17 -6.33
N TYR A 264 5.73 -21.85 -6.10
CA TYR A 264 6.61 -21.39 -7.18
C TYR A 264 6.81 -22.43 -8.28
N THR A 265 7.01 -23.70 -7.89
CA THR A 265 7.20 -24.79 -8.84
C THR A 265 5.94 -25.00 -9.68
N GLU A 266 4.75 -24.99 -9.06
CA GLU A 266 3.48 -25.12 -9.77
C GLU A 266 3.25 -23.98 -10.78
N GLU A 267 3.53 -22.74 -10.39
CA GLU A 267 3.32 -21.57 -11.25
C GLU A 267 4.34 -21.45 -12.38
N LEU A 268 5.60 -21.84 -12.13
CA LEU A 268 6.73 -21.60 -13.05
C LEU A 268 7.09 -22.80 -13.92
N THR A 269 6.71 -24.03 -13.55
CA THR A 269 7.05 -25.22 -14.34
C THR A 269 6.53 -25.11 -15.76
N GLY A 270 7.46 -25.18 -16.73
CA GLY A 270 7.13 -25.11 -18.16
C GLY A 270 6.78 -23.72 -18.68
N ARG A 271 6.82 -22.68 -17.84
CA ARG A 271 6.73 -21.28 -18.27
C ARG A 271 8.02 -20.85 -18.97
N THR A 272 7.90 -20.02 -20.00
CA THR A 272 9.04 -19.43 -20.69
C THR A 272 9.28 -18.00 -20.21
N ILE A 273 10.49 -17.72 -19.73
CA ILE A 273 10.90 -16.40 -19.26
C ILE A 273 12.06 -15.88 -20.12
N VAL A 274 11.92 -14.68 -20.68
CA VAL A 274 13.00 -13.97 -21.37
C VAL A 274 13.55 -12.89 -20.46
N VAL A 275 14.87 -12.88 -20.22
CA VAL A 275 15.52 -11.90 -19.33
C VAL A 275 16.54 -11.08 -20.12
N PHE A 276 16.24 -9.81 -20.37
CA PHE A 276 17.20 -8.85 -20.93
C PHE A 276 18.04 -8.26 -19.79
N GLY A 277 19.35 -8.54 -19.79
CA GLY A 277 20.26 -8.21 -18.69
C GLY A 277 20.57 -9.37 -17.75
N GLY A 278 20.53 -10.62 -18.23
CA GLY A 278 20.64 -11.83 -17.41
C GLY A 278 22.06 -12.31 -17.06
N SER A 279 23.12 -11.57 -17.39
CA SER A 279 24.50 -12.06 -17.25
C SER A 279 25.15 -11.82 -15.88
N TYR A 280 24.62 -10.91 -15.05
CA TYR A 280 25.12 -10.65 -13.70
C TYR A 280 24.07 -9.91 -12.86
N GLY A 281 24.30 -9.83 -11.54
CA GLY A 281 23.43 -9.11 -10.60
C GLY A 281 22.00 -9.66 -10.59
N ILE A 282 21.02 -8.78 -10.44
CA ILE A 282 19.60 -9.14 -10.29
C ILE A 282 19.11 -10.07 -11.42
N GLY A 283 19.48 -9.78 -12.67
CA GLY A 283 19.02 -10.59 -13.80
C GLY A 283 19.60 -12.00 -13.84
N HIS A 284 20.82 -12.18 -13.33
CA HIS A 284 21.44 -13.50 -13.20
C HIS A 284 20.77 -14.30 -12.08
N ASP A 285 20.64 -13.71 -10.89
CA ASP A 285 20.03 -14.39 -9.74
C ASP A 285 18.58 -14.79 -10.03
N LEU A 286 17.81 -13.92 -10.72
CA LEU A 286 16.46 -14.25 -11.19
C LEU A 286 16.47 -15.41 -12.19
N THR A 287 17.45 -15.47 -13.08
CA THR A 287 17.57 -16.55 -14.07
C THR A 287 17.78 -17.89 -13.38
N GLU A 288 18.71 -17.94 -12.43
CA GLU A 288 19.04 -19.17 -11.71
C GLU A 288 17.89 -19.60 -10.79
N LEU A 289 17.29 -18.66 -10.06
CA LEU A 289 16.16 -18.93 -9.18
C LEU A 289 14.94 -19.47 -9.95
N ALA A 290 14.57 -18.83 -11.06
CA ALA A 290 13.44 -19.26 -11.88
C ALA A 290 13.67 -20.64 -12.51
N ARG A 291 14.90 -20.94 -12.96
CA ARG A 291 15.29 -22.28 -13.44
C ARG A 291 15.17 -23.33 -12.34
N GLY A 292 15.54 -22.99 -11.11
CA GLY A 292 15.39 -23.85 -9.93
C GLY A 292 13.94 -24.29 -9.71
N TYR A 293 12.96 -23.45 -10.05
CA TYR A 293 11.52 -23.76 -9.98
C TYR A 293 10.92 -24.32 -11.28
N GLY A 294 11.75 -24.72 -12.25
CA GLY A 294 11.30 -25.41 -13.47
C GLY A 294 10.90 -24.49 -14.64
N ALA A 295 11.15 -23.18 -14.54
CA ALA A 295 10.96 -22.28 -15.68
C ALA A 295 12.03 -22.51 -16.76
N ARG A 296 11.63 -22.32 -18.03
CA ARG A 296 12.55 -22.25 -19.17
C ARG A 296 13.01 -20.81 -19.36
N VAL A 297 14.22 -20.49 -18.90
CA VAL A 297 14.72 -19.12 -18.90
C VAL A 297 15.77 -18.89 -19.99
N PHE A 298 15.56 -17.84 -20.79
CA PHE A 298 16.43 -17.36 -21.86
C PHE A 298 17.05 -16.00 -21.47
N PRO A 299 18.24 -16.00 -20.84
CA PRO A 299 18.95 -14.77 -20.52
C PRO A 299 19.70 -14.23 -21.74
N PHE A 300 19.52 -12.94 -22.02
CA PHE A 300 20.23 -12.20 -23.06
C PHE A 300 21.01 -11.04 -22.45
N SER A 301 22.22 -10.78 -22.94
CA SER A 301 23.00 -9.61 -22.56
C SER A 301 24.05 -9.26 -23.60
N ARG A 302 24.58 -8.04 -23.53
CA ARG A 302 25.71 -7.60 -24.37
C ARG A 302 26.93 -8.50 -24.21
N SER A 303 27.24 -8.95 -23.00
CA SER A 303 28.50 -9.66 -22.70
C SER A 303 28.44 -11.15 -23.01
N THR A 304 27.26 -11.78 -22.95
CA THR A 304 27.14 -13.24 -23.16
C THR A 304 26.52 -13.61 -24.50
N THR A 305 25.54 -12.83 -24.98
CA THR A 305 24.82 -13.13 -26.23
C THR A 305 25.01 -12.08 -27.31
N GLY A 306 25.74 -11.00 -27.02
CA GLY A 306 25.89 -9.86 -27.94
C GLY A 306 24.58 -9.08 -28.15
N THR A 307 23.59 -9.26 -27.28
CA THR A 307 22.27 -8.61 -27.43
C THR A 307 22.30 -7.19 -26.87
N HIS A 308 22.16 -6.20 -27.75
CA HIS A 308 22.02 -4.79 -27.39
C HIS A 308 20.55 -4.40 -27.32
N VAL A 309 20.08 -4.01 -26.14
CA VAL A 309 18.66 -3.70 -25.91
C VAL A 309 18.19 -2.47 -26.67
N GLU A 310 19.11 -1.55 -26.98
CA GLU A 310 18.88 -0.36 -27.79
C GLU A 310 18.73 -0.66 -29.30
N ARG A 311 18.99 -1.90 -29.74
CA ARG A 311 18.87 -2.32 -31.14
C ARG A 311 17.64 -3.19 -31.35
N ALA A 312 16.70 -2.71 -32.13
CA ALA A 312 15.43 -3.39 -32.40
C ALA A 312 15.61 -4.80 -33.01
N GLU A 313 16.64 -5.01 -33.82
CA GLU A 313 16.93 -6.31 -34.46
C GLU A 313 17.40 -7.35 -33.45
N ASP A 314 18.26 -6.96 -32.50
CA ASP A 314 18.79 -7.81 -31.44
C ASP A 314 17.65 -8.26 -30.50
N VAL A 315 16.76 -7.33 -30.13
CA VAL A 315 15.57 -7.63 -29.32
C VAL A 315 14.65 -8.61 -30.05
N ALA A 316 14.39 -8.39 -31.34
CA ALA A 316 13.53 -9.25 -32.14
C ALA A 316 14.13 -10.66 -32.28
N ALA A 317 15.44 -10.76 -32.48
CA ALA A 317 16.16 -12.02 -32.56
C ALA A 317 16.14 -12.78 -31.22
N ALA A 318 16.30 -12.09 -30.10
CA ALA A 318 16.24 -12.67 -28.76
C ALA A 318 14.86 -13.27 -28.46
N LEU A 319 13.79 -12.50 -28.69
CA LEU A 319 12.41 -12.97 -28.49
C LEU A 319 12.08 -14.16 -29.41
N ARG A 320 12.46 -14.07 -30.69
CA ARG A 320 12.25 -15.15 -31.65
C ARG A 320 12.97 -16.44 -31.23
N THR A 321 14.21 -16.33 -30.76
CA THR A 321 15.00 -17.50 -30.28
C THR A 321 14.29 -18.22 -29.14
N ALA A 322 13.79 -17.48 -28.14
CA ALA A 322 13.07 -18.06 -27.00
C ALA A 322 11.72 -18.69 -27.43
N PHE A 323 11.00 -18.02 -28.33
CA PHE A 323 9.72 -18.51 -28.84
C PHE A 323 9.89 -19.75 -29.72
N GLU A 324 10.86 -19.80 -30.64
CA GLU A 324 11.14 -20.97 -31.47
C GLU A 324 11.52 -22.20 -30.63
N ALA A 325 12.20 -21.99 -29.50
CA ALA A 325 12.61 -23.08 -28.61
C ALA A 325 11.46 -23.67 -27.78
N THR A 326 10.36 -22.94 -27.56
CA THR A 326 9.32 -23.34 -26.57
C THR A 326 7.89 -23.20 -27.03
N GLY A 327 7.64 -22.46 -28.11
CA GLY A 327 6.31 -22.11 -28.63
C GLY A 327 5.55 -21.08 -27.81
N ARG A 328 6.15 -20.47 -26.78
CA ARG A 328 5.48 -19.52 -25.88
C ARG A 328 6.47 -18.56 -25.20
N ILE A 329 5.99 -17.41 -24.74
CA ILE A 329 6.73 -16.52 -23.82
C ILE A 329 5.72 -16.04 -22.78
N ASP A 330 5.88 -16.48 -21.53
CA ASP A 330 5.00 -16.13 -20.42
C ASP A 330 5.41 -14.83 -19.75
N HIS A 331 6.72 -14.61 -19.62
CA HIS A 331 7.25 -13.43 -18.95
C HIS A 331 8.43 -12.84 -19.71
N VAL A 332 8.47 -11.51 -19.78
CA VAL A 332 9.62 -10.75 -20.26
C VAL A 332 10.10 -9.82 -19.15
N VAL A 333 11.39 -9.91 -18.82
CA VAL A 333 12.00 -9.18 -17.71
C VAL A 333 13.13 -8.31 -18.24
N VAL A 334 13.15 -7.03 -17.85
CA VAL A 334 14.12 -6.04 -18.34
C VAL A 334 14.97 -5.50 -17.21
N THR A 335 16.02 -6.24 -16.83
CA THR A 335 17.03 -5.80 -15.86
C THR A 335 18.17 -4.99 -16.49
N ALA A 336 18.29 -5.03 -17.82
CA ALA A 336 19.29 -4.28 -18.57
C ALA A 336 19.21 -2.78 -18.25
N GLY A 337 20.37 -2.20 -17.96
CA GLY A 337 20.52 -0.80 -17.65
C GLY A 337 21.98 -0.43 -17.42
N ILE A 338 22.27 0.86 -17.45
CA ILE A 338 23.56 1.42 -17.07
C ILE A 338 23.36 2.59 -16.12
N LEU A 339 24.36 2.86 -15.29
CA LEU A 339 24.34 3.96 -14.33
C LEU A 339 25.63 4.74 -14.48
N GLU A 340 25.50 5.97 -14.96
CA GLU A 340 26.60 6.92 -15.07
C GLU A 340 26.35 8.11 -14.14
N ARG A 341 27.40 8.51 -13.42
CA ARG A 341 27.37 9.62 -12.46
C ARG A 341 28.19 10.78 -13.01
N GLY A 342 27.68 11.99 -12.88
CA GLY A 342 28.36 13.20 -13.32
C GLY A 342 27.46 14.43 -13.22
N ALA A 343 28.07 15.61 -13.12
CA ALA A 343 27.31 16.84 -13.29
C ALA A 343 26.79 16.89 -14.73
N LEU A 344 25.52 17.29 -14.92
CA LEU A 344 24.92 17.31 -16.26
C LEU A 344 25.71 18.22 -17.22
N ALA A 345 26.25 19.33 -16.71
CA ALA A 345 27.05 20.27 -17.49
C ALA A 345 28.41 19.71 -17.97
N GLU A 346 28.87 18.60 -17.38
CA GLU A 346 30.17 17.99 -17.67
C GLU A 346 30.03 16.66 -18.43
N MET A 347 28.81 16.15 -18.60
CA MET A 347 28.55 14.87 -19.26
C MET A 347 28.62 15.05 -20.78
N ASP A 348 29.42 14.22 -21.45
CA ASP A 348 29.51 14.24 -22.91
C ASP A 348 28.25 13.67 -23.59
N GLN A 349 28.05 14.05 -24.86
CA GLN A 349 26.86 13.68 -25.63
C GLN A 349 26.73 12.16 -25.83
N GLU A 350 27.84 11.46 -26.03
CA GLU A 350 27.83 10.01 -26.25
C GLU A 350 27.31 9.26 -25.03
N THR A 351 27.77 9.65 -23.83
CA THR A 351 27.32 9.12 -22.54
C THR A 351 25.85 9.43 -22.31
N MET A 352 25.40 10.65 -22.62
CA MET A 352 23.98 11.03 -22.51
C MET A 352 23.10 10.18 -23.42
N ASP A 353 23.49 10.03 -24.69
CA ASP A 353 22.75 9.26 -25.68
C ASP A 353 22.72 7.78 -25.30
N GLN A 354 23.85 7.20 -24.90
CA GLN A 354 23.93 5.81 -24.47
C GLN A 354 23.02 5.54 -23.27
N LEU A 355 23.02 6.43 -22.27
CA LEU A 355 22.20 6.28 -21.08
C LEU A 355 20.71 6.34 -21.40
N LEU A 356 20.27 7.27 -22.26
CA LEU A 356 18.88 7.36 -22.71
C LEU A 356 18.47 6.13 -23.53
N HIS A 357 19.33 5.69 -24.45
CA HIS A 357 19.03 4.57 -25.33
C HIS A 357 18.95 3.25 -24.56
N VAL A 358 19.89 2.98 -23.66
CA VAL A 358 19.89 1.73 -22.89
C VAL A 358 18.79 1.73 -21.83
N ASN A 359 18.62 2.82 -21.07
CA ASN A 359 17.70 2.82 -19.91
C ASN A 359 16.25 3.13 -20.26
N PHE A 360 15.96 3.70 -21.43
CA PHE A 360 14.58 4.05 -21.81
C PHE A 360 14.18 3.50 -23.19
N VAL A 361 14.92 3.82 -24.25
CA VAL A 361 14.57 3.34 -25.61
C VAL A 361 14.60 1.81 -25.69
N GLY A 362 15.57 1.17 -25.01
CA GLY A 362 15.67 -0.28 -24.92
C GLY A 362 14.43 -0.93 -24.30
N PRO A 363 14.04 -0.57 -23.06
CA PRO A 363 12.79 -1.02 -22.45
C PRO A 363 11.54 -0.77 -23.31
N VAL A 364 11.42 0.41 -23.95
CA VAL A 364 10.29 0.70 -24.87
C VAL A 364 10.29 -0.24 -26.07
N THR A 365 11.46 -0.49 -26.65
CA THR A 365 11.63 -1.41 -27.79
C THR A 365 11.28 -2.83 -27.42
N ILE A 366 11.77 -3.30 -26.26
CA ILE A 366 11.43 -4.61 -25.70
C ILE A 366 9.93 -4.72 -25.46
N ALA A 367 9.32 -3.75 -24.79
CA ALA A 367 7.88 -3.74 -24.52
C ALA A 367 7.07 -3.89 -25.82
N ARG A 368 7.33 -3.02 -26.81
CA ARG A 368 6.65 -3.03 -28.11
C ARG A 368 6.77 -4.36 -28.83
N GLN A 369 7.94 -5.00 -28.81
CA GLN A 369 8.16 -6.26 -29.52
C GLN A 369 7.71 -7.49 -28.73
N SER A 370 7.51 -7.38 -27.42
CA SER A 370 7.08 -8.48 -26.55
C SER A 370 5.58 -8.71 -26.58
N LEU A 371 4.77 -7.66 -26.80
CA LEU A 371 3.30 -7.74 -26.77
C LEU A 371 2.72 -8.87 -27.64
N PRO A 372 3.16 -9.09 -28.90
CA PRO A 372 2.63 -10.18 -29.72
C PRO A 372 2.78 -11.58 -29.13
N TYR A 373 3.79 -11.78 -28.27
CA TYR A 373 4.03 -13.05 -27.59
C TYR A 373 3.29 -13.10 -26.25
N LEU A 374 3.38 -12.04 -25.45
CA LEU A 374 2.76 -11.99 -24.12
C LEU A 374 1.23 -12.08 -24.18
N GLN A 375 0.59 -11.51 -25.21
CA GLN A 375 -0.87 -11.62 -25.37
C GLN A 375 -1.34 -13.07 -25.61
N GLN A 376 -0.48 -13.96 -26.13
CA GLN A 376 -0.84 -15.36 -26.36
C GLN A 376 -0.98 -16.13 -25.04
N THR A 377 -0.21 -15.74 -24.03
CA THR A 377 -0.15 -16.41 -22.73
C THR A 377 -0.84 -15.62 -21.63
N LYS A 378 -1.36 -14.40 -21.92
CA LYS A 378 -1.76 -13.41 -20.92
C LYS A 378 -0.63 -13.15 -19.91
N GLY A 379 0.56 -13.02 -20.47
CA GLY A 379 1.82 -12.97 -19.74
C GLY A 379 2.09 -11.63 -19.07
N GLN A 380 3.34 -11.44 -18.66
CA GLN A 380 3.75 -10.23 -17.95
C GLN A 380 5.05 -9.61 -18.48
N LEU A 381 5.07 -8.29 -18.54
CA LEU A 381 6.28 -7.49 -18.69
C LEU A 381 6.72 -6.93 -17.32
N LEU A 382 7.96 -7.21 -16.92
CA LEU A 382 8.54 -6.71 -15.68
C LEU A 382 9.70 -5.75 -15.95
N LEU A 383 9.54 -4.50 -15.54
CA LEU A 383 10.52 -3.42 -15.67
C LEU A 383 11.20 -3.14 -14.33
N TYR A 384 12.31 -2.39 -14.36
CA TYR A 384 13.03 -1.98 -13.14
C TYR A 384 13.28 -0.47 -13.10
N THR A 385 12.78 0.17 -12.04
CA THR A 385 13.07 1.57 -11.71
C THR A 385 14.22 1.67 -10.69
N SER A 386 14.33 2.78 -9.98
CA SER A 386 15.36 3.07 -8.97
C SER A 386 14.78 3.94 -7.87
N SER A 387 15.25 3.81 -6.64
CA SER A 387 14.85 4.67 -5.51
C SER A 387 15.00 6.19 -5.74
N SER A 388 15.63 6.61 -6.83
CA SER A 388 15.71 8.00 -7.29
C SER A 388 14.56 8.44 -8.21
N TYR A 389 13.57 7.58 -8.51
CA TYR A 389 12.48 7.89 -9.44
C TYR A 389 11.51 8.95 -8.90
N THR A 390 11.28 8.98 -7.58
CA THR A 390 10.40 9.96 -6.92
C THR A 390 11.09 11.30 -6.66
N ARG A 391 12.42 11.27 -6.54
CA ARG A 391 13.23 12.46 -6.27
C ARG A 391 14.55 12.35 -7.00
N GLY A 392 14.69 13.17 -8.04
CA GLY A 392 15.98 13.38 -8.70
C GLY A 392 17.03 13.83 -7.69
N ARG A 393 18.25 13.37 -7.88
CA ARG A 393 19.36 13.71 -6.98
C ARG A 393 20.56 14.18 -7.82
N ALA A 394 21.38 15.04 -7.22
CA ALA A 394 22.52 15.62 -7.91
C ALA A 394 23.49 14.54 -8.39
N ARG A 395 24.09 14.77 -9.57
CA ARG A 395 25.08 13.91 -10.23
C ARG A 395 24.57 12.59 -10.83
N TYR A 396 23.26 12.38 -10.95
CA TYR A 396 22.66 11.29 -11.74
C TYR A 396 21.26 11.67 -12.22
N ALA A 397 21.16 12.91 -12.74
CA ALA A 397 19.92 13.51 -13.18
C ALA A 397 19.28 12.70 -14.32
N LEU A 398 20.03 12.41 -15.40
CA LEU A 398 19.53 11.64 -16.54
C LEU A 398 19.15 10.21 -16.15
N TYR A 399 19.99 9.53 -15.36
CA TYR A 399 19.66 8.21 -14.82
C TYR A 399 18.32 8.25 -14.05
N SER A 400 18.15 9.20 -13.13
CA SER A 400 16.90 9.32 -12.36
C SER A 400 15.70 9.62 -13.26
N ALA A 401 15.87 10.48 -14.27
CA ALA A 401 14.83 10.80 -15.24
C ALA A 401 14.38 9.56 -16.04
N THR A 402 15.32 8.76 -16.55
CA THR A 402 14.98 7.52 -17.26
C THR A 402 14.24 6.51 -16.38
N LYS A 403 14.65 6.35 -15.12
CA LYS A 403 13.99 5.46 -14.17
C LYS A 403 12.60 5.96 -13.75
N ALA A 404 12.40 7.28 -13.66
CA ALA A 404 11.06 7.87 -13.49
C ALA A 404 10.16 7.66 -14.72
N ALA A 405 10.73 7.75 -15.93
CA ALA A 405 9.98 7.50 -17.17
C ALA A 405 9.45 6.05 -17.24
N LEU A 406 10.22 5.07 -16.75
CA LEU A 406 9.76 3.66 -16.69
C LEU A 406 8.56 3.45 -15.77
N VAL A 407 8.41 4.25 -14.72
CA VAL A 407 7.23 4.17 -13.82
C VAL A 407 5.97 4.59 -14.55
N ASN A 408 6.02 5.73 -15.25
CA ASN A 408 4.88 6.19 -16.02
C ASN A 408 4.57 5.23 -17.19
N LEU A 409 5.61 4.75 -17.89
CA LEU A 409 5.46 3.73 -18.94
C LEU A 409 4.78 2.46 -18.43
N THR A 410 5.14 1.99 -17.22
CA THR A 410 4.51 0.82 -16.60
C THR A 410 3.01 1.00 -16.44
N GLN A 411 2.59 2.15 -15.89
CA GLN A 411 1.18 2.45 -15.64
C GLN A 411 0.40 2.60 -16.95
N ALA A 412 0.98 3.31 -17.93
CA ALA A 412 0.35 3.51 -19.23
C ALA A 412 0.16 2.18 -19.99
N LEU A 413 1.20 1.34 -20.05
CA LEU A 413 1.12 0.04 -20.72
C LEU A 413 0.20 -0.95 -19.98
N ALA A 414 0.12 -0.88 -18.65
CA ALA A 414 -0.81 -1.71 -17.89
C ALA A 414 -2.28 -1.40 -18.20
N ASP A 415 -2.63 -0.11 -18.39
CA ASP A 415 -3.97 0.30 -18.80
C ASP A 415 -4.23 -0.05 -20.27
N GLU A 416 -3.27 0.27 -21.16
CA GLU A 416 -3.35 -0.05 -22.59
C GLU A 416 -3.51 -1.55 -22.85
N TRP A 417 -2.75 -2.40 -22.15
CA TRP A 417 -2.71 -3.84 -22.41
C TRP A 417 -3.70 -4.65 -21.57
N ALA A 418 -4.56 -3.98 -20.79
CA ALA A 418 -5.62 -4.63 -20.03
C ALA A 418 -6.59 -5.41 -20.94
N GLU A 419 -6.85 -4.92 -22.16
CA GLU A 419 -7.70 -5.61 -23.15
C GLU A 419 -7.13 -6.95 -23.61
N PHE A 420 -5.81 -7.10 -23.58
CA PHE A 420 -5.12 -8.35 -23.94
C PHE A 420 -4.91 -9.28 -22.74
N GLY A 421 -5.26 -8.83 -21.54
CA GLY A 421 -4.96 -9.53 -20.29
C GLY A 421 -3.47 -9.63 -19.98
N VAL A 422 -2.64 -8.74 -20.55
CA VAL A 422 -1.19 -8.70 -20.30
C VAL A 422 -0.91 -7.77 -19.12
N ARG A 423 -0.11 -8.26 -18.17
CA ARG A 423 0.25 -7.51 -16.96
C ARG A 423 1.54 -6.74 -17.18
N VAL A 424 1.66 -5.55 -16.59
CA VAL A 424 2.91 -4.76 -16.64
C VAL A 424 3.21 -4.22 -15.25
N ASN A 425 4.37 -4.52 -14.71
CA ASN A 425 4.79 -4.06 -13.37
C ASN A 425 6.23 -3.55 -13.39
N CYS A 426 6.59 -2.77 -12.36
CA CYS A 426 7.92 -2.22 -12.19
C CYS A 426 8.48 -2.55 -10.80
N VAL A 427 9.68 -3.09 -10.71
CA VAL A 427 10.39 -3.30 -9.45
C VAL A 427 11.24 -2.08 -9.12
N ASN A 428 11.13 -1.57 -7.90
CA ASN A 428 11.92 -0.48 -7.35
C ASN A 428 12.83 -0.97 -6.21
N PRO A 429 14.00 -1.53 -6.52
CA PRO A 429 14.91 -1.99 -5.50
C PRO A 429 15.55 -0.83 -4.73
N GLU A 430 15.83 -1.06 -3.44
CA GLU A 430 16.78 -0.23 -2.69
C GLU A 430 18.20 -0.37 -3.29
N ARG A 431 19.16 0.35 -2.71
CA ARG A 431 20.60 0.15 -2.92
C ARG A 431 20.93 -1.35 -2.86
N THR A 432 21.17 -1.95 -4.02
CA THR A 432 21.37 -3.39 -4.17
C THR A 432 22.82 -3.69 -4.52
N ALA A 433 23.42 -4.67 -3.84
CA ALA A 433 24.74 -5.20 -4.11
C ALA A 433 24.79 -5.82 -5.51
N THR A 434 25.30 -5.05 -6.48
CA THR A 434 25.41 -5.47 -7.88
C THR A 434 26.71 -4.93 -8.47
N PRO A 435 27.30 -5.59 -9.48
CA PRO A 435 28.47 -5.08 -10.18
C PRO A 435 28.27 -3.68 -10.80
N MET A 436 27.04 -3.31 -11.17
CA MET A 436 26.72 -1.95 -11.62
C MET A 436 26.89 -0.92 -10.50
N ARG A 437 26.41 -1.25 -9.29
CA ARG A 437 26.53 -0.38 -8.12
C ARG A 437 27.98 -0.21 -7.69
N THR A 438 28.72 -1.31 -7.57
CA THR A 438 30.14 -1.27 -7.19
C THR A 438 30.96 -0.43 -8.17
N ARG A 439 30.71 -0.54 -9.48
CA ARG A 439 31.37 0.31 -10.48
C ARG A 439 31.07 1.81 -10.29
N ALA A 440 29.85 2.15 -9.92
CA ALA A 440 29.44 3.55 -9.80
C ALA A 440 29.75 4.20 -8.45
N PHE A 441 29.80 3.43 -7.36
CA PHE A 441 29.95 3.95 -6.00
C PHE A 441 31.20 3.44 -5.26
N GLY A 442 31.92 2.47 -5.82
CA GLY A 442 33.01 1.77 -5.15
C GLY A 442 32.51 0.68 -4.21
N ASP A 443 33.40 0.20 -3.34
CA ASP A 443 33.06 -0.78 -2.31
C ASP A 443 32.28 -0.10 -1.18
N GLU A 444 31.07 -0.60 -0.93
CA GLU A 444 30.23 -0.18 0.18
C GLU A 444 30.08 -1.35 1.17
N PRO A 445 29.89 -1.10 2.47
CA PRO A 445 29.72 -2.18 3.43
C PRO A 445 28.52 -3.05 3.08
N GLU A 446 28.73 -4.35 2.98
CA GLU A 446 27.73 -5.32 2.49
C GLU A 446 26.42 -5.27 3.29
N HIS A 447 26.52 -5.08 4.61
CA HIS A 447 25.39 -4.89 5.52
C HIS A 447 24.58 -3.61 5.30
N THR A 448 24.93 -2.77 4.33
CA THR A 448 24.14 -1.57 3.96
C THR A 448 23.38 -1.74 2.66
N LEU A 449 23.58 -2.87 1.97
CA LEU A 449 23.03 -3.13 0.65
C LEU A 449 22.04 -4.30 0.71
N LEU A 450 20.98 -4.21 -0.08
CA LEU A 450 20.08 -5.31 -0.39
C LEU A 450 20.80 -6.33 -1.29
N SER A 451 20.58 -7.63 -1.09
CA SER A 451 21.16 -8.64 -1.99
C SER A 451 20.43 -8.65 -3.34
N ALA A 452 21.15 -8.97 -4.41
CA ALA A 452 20.54 -9.15 -5.73
C ALA A 452 19.56 -10.35 -5.74
N GLU A 453 19.84 -11.39 -4.96
CA GLU A 453 18.95 -12.53 -4.71
C GLU A 453 17.60 -12.11 -4.09
N ALA A 454 17.60 -11.22 -3.10
CA ALA A 454 16.35 -10.74 -2.51
C ALA A 454 15.48 -9.97 -3.53
N VAL A 455 16.12 -9.20 -4.41
CA VAL A 455 15.42 -8.53 -5.52
C VAL A 455 14.91 -9.55 -6.54
N ALA A 456 15.69 -10.58 -6.85
CA ALA A 456 15.29 -11.67 -7.75
C ALA A 456 14.08 -12.44 -7.20
N GLN A 457 14.07 -12.75 -5.90
CA GLN A 457 12.95 -13.40 -5.22
C GLN A 457 11.68 -12.53 -5.30
N ALA A 458 11.78 -11.25 -4.95
CA ALA A 458 10.67 -10.31 -5.08
C ALA A 458 10.20 -10.13 -6.54
N SER A 459 11.10 -10.30 -7.51
CA SER A 459 10.75 -10.26 -8.92
C SER A 459 9.92 -11.48 -9.32
N LEU A 460 10.26 -12.67 -8.82
CA LEU A 460 9.45 -13.88 -9.03
C LEU A 460 8.07 -13.76 -8.38
N ASP A 461 8.01 -13.32 -7.13
CA ASP A 461 6.76 -13.00 -6.41
C ASP A 461 5.82 -12.15 -7.29
N VAL A 462 6.35 -11.12 -7.93
CA VAL A 462 5.58 -10.23 -8.82
C VAL A 462 5.18 -10.92 -10.12
N LEU A 463 6.03 -11.78 -10.72
CA LEU A 463 5.71 -12.49 -11.97
C LEU A 463 4.54 -13.47 -11.84
N VAL A 464 4.45 -14.14 -10.69
CA VAL A 464 3.39 -15.14 -10.40
C VAL A 464 2.14 -14.54 -9.74
N SER A 465 2.17 -13.24 -9.43
CA SER A 465 1.00 -12.51 -8.88
C SER A 465 0.02 -12.03 -9.94
N ASP A 466 -1.17 -11.60 -9.52
CA ASP A 466 -2.17 -10.95 -10.37
C ASP A 466 -2.03 -9.43 -10.45
N LEU A 467 -0.91 -8.87 -9.98
CA LEU A 467 -0.67 -7.43 -10.01
C LEU A 467 -0.49 -6.90 -11.44
N THR A 468 -0.95 -5.69 -11.70
CA THR A 468 -0.64 -4.93 -12.91
C THR A 468 -0.66 -3.43 -12.62
N GLY A 469 0.16 -2.66 -13.32
CA GLY A 469 0.31 -1.20 -13.18
C GLY A 469 1.05 -0.76 -11.93
N GLN A 470 1.71 -1.68 -11.21
CA GLN A 470 2.28 -1.40 -9.90
C GLN A 470 3.77 -1.08 -9.95
N VAL A 471 4.22 -0.28 -8.98
CA VAL A 471 5.64 -0.08 -8.64
C VAL A 471 5.90 -0.75 -7.30
N ILE A 472 6.68 -1.83 -7.31
CA ILE A 472 6.93 -2.68 -6.15
C ILE A 472 8.26 -2.30 -5.51
N ASP A 473 8.23 -1.74 -4.31
CA ASP A 473 9.44 -1.46 -3.54
C ASP A 473 10.03 -2.75 -2.96
N VAL A 474 11.31 -2.98 -3.24
CA VAL A 474 12.07 -4.02 -2.56
C VAL A 474 13.02 -3.35 -1.60
N ARG A 475 12.80 -3.59 -0.31
CA ARG A 475 13.54 -3.02 0.82
C ARG A 475 14.01 -4.17 1.71
N ARG A 476 15.11 -3.96 2.43
CA ARG A 476 15.52 -4.92 3.46
C ARG A 476 14.52 -4.93 4.61
N ALA A 477 14.17 -6.11 5.12
CA ALA A 477 13.35 -6.18 6.32
C ALA A 477 14.16 -5.67 7.54
N PRO A 478 13.53 -4.95 8.50
CA PRO A 478 14.21 -4.58 9.73
C PRO A 478 14.70 -5.84 10.47
N GLY A 479 16.02 -6.03 10.56
CA GLY A 479 16.64 -7.18 11.23
C GLY A 479 17.10 -8.33 10.33
N GLU A 480 16.95 -8.24 9.00
CA GLU A 480 17.54 -9.23 8.09
C GLU A 480 19.08 -9.10 8.04
N PRO A 481 19.80 -10.25 8.14
CA PRO A 481 21.25 -10.26 8.07
C PRO A 481 21.75 -9.69 6.73
N ALA A 482 22.99 -9.19 6.74
CA ALA A 482 23.64 -8.66 5.56
C ALA A 482 23.76 -9.74 4.47
N ALA A 483 23.90 -9.34 3.20
CA ALA A 483 24.41 -10.27 2.19
C ALA A 483 25.73 -10.89 2.71
N GLY A 484 25.93 -12.19 2.49
CA GLY A 484 27.13 -12.92 2.94
C GLY A 484 27.04 -13.68 4.27
N GLU A 485 26.01 -13.46 5.10
CA GLU A 485 25.78 -14.31 6.29
C GLU A 485 24.95 -15.56 5.91
N GLN A 486 25.64 -16.61 5.47
CA GLN A 486 25.04 -17.96 5.47
C GLN A 486 24.64 -18.30 6.91
N VAL A 487 23.35 -18.51 7.15
CA VAL A 487 22.87 -19.13 8.39
C VAL A 487 23.49 -20.52 8.43
N ALA A 488 24.47 -20.71 9.32
CA ALA A 488 25.04 -22.01 9.60
C ALA A 488 23.87 -22.97 9.88
N ALA A 489 23.80 -24.04 9.09
CA ALA A 489 22.79 -25.08 9.26
C ALA A 489 22.74 -25.50 10.73
N VAL A 490 21.57 -25.33 11.35
CA VAL A 490 21.32 -25.83 12.69
C VAL A 490 21.56 -27.35 12.63
N PRO A 491 22.50 -27.92 13.41
CA PRO A 491 22.70 -29.36 13.40
C PRO A 491 21.41 -30.01 13.87
N THR A 492 20.82 -30.83 13.02
CA THR A 492 19.71 -31.71 13.40
C THR A 492 20.21 -32.62 14.52
N GLN A 493 19.66 -32.46 15.72
CA GLN A 493 19.87 -33.43 16.79
C GLN A 493 19.30 -34.78 16.34
N PRO A 494 20.04 -35.89 16.50
CA PRO A 494 19.51 -37.21 16.19
C PRO A 494 18.45 -37.61 17.22
N ASP A 495 17.41 -38.27 16.72
CA ASP A 495 16.24 -38.75 17.46
C ASP A 495 16.60 -39.47 18.77
N ALA A 496 15.90 -39.09 19.84
CA ALA A 496 15.96 -39.76 21.13
C ALA A 496 15.28 -41.14 21.06
N HIS A 497 16.09 -42.21 21.11
CA HIS A 497 15.59 -43.53 21.49
C HIS A 497 15.35 -43.60 23.01
N PRO A 498 14.30 -44.34 23.46
CA PRO A 498 13.95 -44.39 24.87
C PRO A 498 14.87 -45.34 25.64
N ALA A 499 15.40 -44.81 26.75
CA ALA A 499 15.81 -45.45 28.00
C ALA A 499 16.33 -46.90 27.96
N ASP A 500 17.63 -47.06 28.23
CA ASP A 500 18.12 -48.20 29.00
C ASP A 500 18.89 -47.71 30.23
N ASN A 501 18.51 -48.25 31.39
CA ASN A 501 19.01 -47.90 32.71
C ASN A 501 20.26 -48.72 33.01
N GLY A 502 21.44 -48.08 33.04
CA GLY A 502 22.69 -48.72 33.41
C GLY A 502 23.58 -47.79 34.23
N ALA A 503 23.76 -48.14 35.49
CA ALA A 503 24.47 -47.40 36.53
C ALA A 503 25.88 -46.91 36.16
N SER A 504 26.29 -45.73 36.67
CA SER A 504 27.42 -45.52 37.60
C SER A 504 27.82 -44.03 37.66
N ARG A 505 27.86 -43.46 38.87
CA ARG A 505 28.41 -42.13 39.22
C ARG A 505 29.97 -42.19 39.32
N PRO A 506 30.67 -41.16 39.85
CA PRO A 506 31.01 -39.85 39.27
C PRO A 506 32.54 -39.56 39.42
N GLU A 507 33.04 -38.38 39.01
CA GLU A 507 34.12 -37.59 39.67
C GLU A 507 34.47 -36.36 38.79
N LEU A 508 34.29 -35.11 39.29
CA LEU A 508 35.31 -34.20 39.89
C LEU A 508 36.28 -33.67 38.81
N GLU A 509 36.52 -32.36 38.55
CA GLU A 509 36.92 -31.19 39.38
C GLU A 509 36.67 -29.90 38.54
N LEU A 510 36.16 -28.77 39.06
CA LEU A 510 36.82 -27.68 39.80
C LEU A 510 37.99 -26.95 39.10
N SER A 511 37.75 -25.68 38.73
CA SER A 511 38.60 -24.46 38.86
C SER A 511 38.10 -23.43 37.83
N ASP A 512 37.49 -22.29 38.14
CA ASP A 512 37.83 -21.16 39.02
C ASP A 512 39.10 -20.40 38.58
N ASP A 513 38.89 -19.25 37.93
CA ASP A 513 39.64 -17.97 38.01
C ASP A 513 38.96 -17.03 36.97
N GLY A 514 38.53 -15.79 37.21
CA GLY A 514 38.86 -14.78 38.20
C GLY A 514 39.22 -13.48 37.45
N SER A 515 38.72 -12.36 37.98
CA SER A 515 39.00 -10.92 37.68
C SER A 515 37.76 -10.16 37.16
N ARG A 516 37.14 -9.26 37.93
CA ARG A 516 37.58 -7.90 38.40
C ARG A 516 37.98 -7.02 37.20
N SER A 517 37.60 -5.75 37.02
CA SER A 517 36.93 -4.76 37.87
C SER A 517 36.98 -3.39 37.16
N ARG A 518 35.82 -2.74 37.01
CA ARG A 518 35.48 -1.34 37.39
C ARG A 518 35.87 -0.12 36.53
N ARG A 519 34.83 0.74 36.42
CA ARG A 519 34.78 2.23 36.52
C ARG A 519 35.40 3.01 35.37
N GLY A 520 34.89 4.18 34.99
CA GLY A 520 33.88 5.06 35.57
C GLY A 520 33.88 6.38 34.80
N ALA A 521 32.76 7.10 34.89
CA ALA A 521 32.47 8.34 34.16
C ALA A 521 33.22 9.57 34.68
N SER A 522 33.40 10.58 33.81
CA SER A 522 33.44 11.99 34.21
C SER A 522 32.95 12.92 33.09
N ARG A 523 32.28 13.97 33.53
CA ARG A 523 31.60 15.06 32.81
C ARG A 523 32.53 16.29 32.75
N ALA A 524 32.48 17.09 31.70
CA ALA A 524 33.02 18.45 31.69
C ALA A 524 32.27 19.35 30.69
N GLU A 525 31.95 20.56 31.15
CA GLU A 525 31.38 21.70 30.44
C GLU A 525 32.44 22.43 29.58
N LEU A 526 32.00 23.24 28.59
CA LEU A 526 32.59 24.55 28.26
C LEU A 526 31.77 25.30 27.20
N GLU A 527 31.58 26.59 27.46
CA GLU A 527 30.92 27.63 26.64
C GLU A 527 31.87 28.24 25.58
N SER A 528 31.31 28.75 24.48
CA SER A 528 31.79 29.90 23.65
C SER A 528 30.78 30.11 22.50
N SER A 529 30.06 31.24 22.35
CA SER A 529 30.38 32.64 22.00
C SER A 529 30.11 32.98 20.52
N GLU A 530 29.42 34.12 20.32
CA GLU A 530 29.39 35.02 19.16
C GLU A 530 28.58 34.62 17.90
N GLN A 531 27.42 35.26 17.68
CA GLN A 531 27.17 36.54 16.97
C GLN A 531 26.98 36.38 15.44
N LEU A 532 25.73 36.53 15.01
CA LEU A 532 25.30 36.66 13.61
C LEU A 532 25.04 38.15 13.30
N PRO A 533 25.52 38.69 12.16
CA PRO A 533 25.06 40.00 11.69
C PRO A 533 23.82 39.88 10.80
N ALA A 534 22.98 40.90 10.90
CA ALA A 534 21.77 41.10 10.12
C ALA A 534 22.03 41.85 8.79
N ALA A 535 20.99 41.82 7.94
CA ALA A 535 20.66 42.67 6.79
C ALA A 535 21.11 42.20 5.40
N ALA A 536 20.13 41.94 4.51
CA ALA A 536 19.70 42.93 3.51
C ALA A 536 18.64 42.33 2.56
N THR A 537 17.51 43.03 2.46
CA THR A 537 16.48 42.89 1.41
C THR A 537 17.00 43.46 0.08
N PRO A 538 16.52 42.96 -1.07
CA PRO A 538 16.15 43.91 -2.12
C PRO A 538 14.84 43.59 -2.85
N GLY A 539 14.08 44.66 -3.11
CA GLY A 539 13.65 45.01 -4.47
C GLY A 539 12.47 44.28 -5.10
N ARG A 540 11.31 44.95 -5.08
CA ARG A 540 10.22 44.74 -6.06
C ARG A 540 10.67 45.15 -7.47
N ALA A 541 10.37 44.32 -8.46
CA ALA A 541 10.08 44.72 -9.84
C ALA A 541 9.03 43.75 -10.42
N GLY A 542 8.00 44.31 -11.07
CA GLY A 542 6.90 43.57 -11.68
C GLY A 542 7.19 43.11 -13.11
N GLY A 543 6.25 42.35 -13.66
CA GLY A 543 6.21 41.94 -15.07
C GLY A 543 5.51 40.59 -15.21
N GLY A 544 4.33 40.58 -15.84
CA GLY A 544 3.48 39.40 -15.96
C GLY A 544 3.96 38.35 -16.95
N SER A 545 3.24 37.24 -16.99
CA SER A 545 2.96 36.46 -18.20
C SER A 545 2.01 35.31 -17.88
N ASP A 546 1.19 35.03 -18.88
CA ASP A 546 0.27 33.92 -19.06
C ASP A 546 0.94 32.53 -19.02
N ALA A 547 0.10 31.50 -18.82
CA ALA A 547 0.25 30.08 -19.21
C ALA A 547 1.49 29.33 -18.70
N TRP A 548 1.39 28.20 -17.99
CA TRP A 548 0.63 26.98 -18.25
C TRP A 548 0.35 26.23 -16.95
#